data_AF-A0A453MC02-F1
#
_entry.id   AF-A0A453MC02-F1
#
_cell.length_a   1.000
_cell.length_b   1.000
_cell.length_c   1.000
_cell.angle_alpha   90.00
_cell.angle_beta   90.00
_cell.angle_gamma   90.00
#
_symmetry.space_group_name_H-M   'P 1'
#
loop_
_entity.id
_entity.type
_entity.pdbx_description
1 polymer ?
#
loop_
_entity_poly.entity_id
_entity_poly.type
_entity_poly.pdbx_seq_one_letter_code
_entity_poly.pdbx_strand_id
1 'polypeptide(L)'
;QQGGVGMTRSLKIKQLWRQRPPCLKPIHCSLSCDKNVAETVANVVTSLPFIFLGLQTPRKTLNTTLYANSLIGVGVASSLYHTSRGEIRKYMRWADYTMIATTTLCLTRALRDEHPRLLMAASTLLLPFQPLMVTALHTGMMEVSFAKRASTEPELKTAHNLHRMSSLLGGALFIADDVFPQTPYIHAAWHLAAALGVCTCNKLLE
;
A
#
# COMPACT_ATOMS: atom_id res chain seq x y z
N GLN A 1 1.46 4.41 -48.12
CA GLN A 1 1.29 3.18 -47.32
C GLN A 1 2.24 3.21 -46.13
N GLN A 2 1.77 3.56 -44.92
CA GLN A 2 2.61 3.67 -43.70
C GLN A 2 1.96 3.00 -42.45
N GLY A 3 1.04 2.05 -42.65
CA GLY A 3 0.27 1.42 -41.55
C GLY A 3 0.85 0.12 -40.97
N GLY A 4 1.87 -0.48 -41.57
CA GLY A 4 2.28 -1.87 -41.27
C GLY A 4 3.17 -2.06 -40.03
N VAL A 5 4.05 -1.11 -39.72
CA VAL A 5 5.10 -1.28 -38.70
C VAL A 5 4.60 -1.01 -37.27
N GLY A 6 3.62 -0.11 -37.11
CA GLY A 6 3.03 0.18 -35.79
C GLY A 6 2.18 -0.96 -35.23
N MET A 7 1.51 -1.71 -36.11
CA MET A 7 0.61 -2.81 -35.73
C MET A 7 1.38 -4.03 -35.21
N THR A 8 2.55 -4.34 -35.80
CA THR A 8 3.42 -5.44 -35.38
C THR A 8 4.10 -5.19 -34.03
N ARG A 9 4.49 -3.93 -33.75
CA ARG A 9 5.09 -3.55 -32.46
C ARG A 9 4.07 -3.60 -31.32
N SER A 10 2.87 -3.10 -31.56
CA SER A 10 1.73 -3.17 -30.63
C SER A 10 1.34 -4.62 -30.29
N LEU A 11 1.31 -5.49 -31.30
CA LEU A 11 1.02 -6.92 -31.10
C LEU A 11 2.12 -7.64 -30.30
N LYS A 12 3.40 -7.37 -30.57
CA LYS A 12 4.53 -7.91 -29.78
C LYS A 12 4.48 -7.46 -28.31
N ILE A 13 4.16 -6.19 -28.06
CA ILE A 13 4.00 -5.67 -26.68
C ILE A 13 2.85 -6.39 -25.99
N LYS A 14 1.68 -6.52 -26.63
CA LYS A 14 0.54 -7.27 -26.07
C LYS A 14 0.88 -8.74 -25.77
N GLN A 15 1.69 -9.37 -26.60
CA GLN A 15 2.09 -10.77 -26.44
C GLN A 15 3.11 -10.97 -25.31
N LEU A 16 4.12 -10.10 -25.21
CA LEU A 16 5.04 -10.05 -24.06
C LEU A 16 4.28 -9.79 -22.75
N TRP A 17 3.25 -8.94 -22.79
CA TRP A 17 2.38 -8.69 -21.64
C TRP A 17 1.55 -9.89 -21.21
N ARG A 18 1.03 -10.67 -22.16
CA ARG A 18 0.32 -11.93 -21.86
C ARG A 18 1.27 -12.99 -21.27
N GLN A 19 2.54 -12.98 -21.69
CA GLN A 19 3.57 -13.92 -21.23
C GLN A 19 4.38 -13.42 -20.02
N ARG A 20 3.96 -12.33 -19.37
CA ARG A 20 4.69 -11.79 -18.21
C ARG A 20 4.84 -12.86 -17.12
N PRO A 21 6.01 -12.91 -16.44
CA PRO A 21 6.25 -13.87 -15.39
C PRO A 21 5.15 -13.79 -14.32
N PRO A 22 4.83 -14.91 -13.64
CA PRO A 22 3.74 -14.98 -12.66
C PRO A 22 3.79 -13.87 -11.58
N CYS A 23 4.98 -13.37 -11.25
CA CYS A 23 5.23 -12.27 -10.32
C CYS A 23 4.85 -10.86 -10.83
N LEU A 24 4.64 -10.69 -12.14
CA LEU A 24 4.12 -9.45 -12.75
C LEU A 24 2.63 -9.60 -13.12
N LYS A 25 2.02 -10.75 -12.85
CA LYS A 25 0.57 -10.88 -13.00
C LYS A 25 -0.09 -9.96 -11.97
N PRO A 26 -1.12 -9.20 -12.36
CA PRO A 26 -1.90 -8.41 -11.42
C PRO A 26 -2.40 -9.38 -10.36
N ILE A 27 -2.15 -8.98 -9.12
CA ILE A 27 -2.74 -9.58 -7.94
C ILE A 27 -4.23 -9.72 -8.21
N HIS A 28 -4.75 -10.94 -8.09
CA HIS A 28 -6.12 -11.30 -8.45
C HIS A 28 -7.19 -10.71 -7.52
N CYS A 29 -6.82 -9.84 -6.58
CA CYS A 29 -7.78 -9.09 -5.78
C CYS A 29 -8.57 -8.17 -6.71
N SER A 30 -9.87 -8.43 -6.87
CA SER A 30 -10.90 -7.63 -7.54
C SER A 30 -10.45 -6.87 -8.81
N LEU A 31 -10.72 -7.42 -9.99
CA LEU A 31 -10.70 -6.67 -11.28
C LEU A 31 -11.81 -5.60 -11.37
N SER A 32 -12.64 -5.46 -10.33
CA SER A 32 -13.77 -4.54 -10.31
C SER A 32 -13.23 -3.11 -10.27
N CYS A 33 -13.41 -2.40 -11.37
CA CYS A 33 -13.12 -0.98 -11.45
C CYS A 33 -14.04 -0.21 -10.50
N ASP A 34 -13.64 1.02 -10.16
CA ASP A 34 -14.57 1.99 -9.57
C ASP A 34 -15.81 2.04 -10.49
N LYS A 35 -16.98 1.73 -9.94
CA LYS A 35 -18.20 1.49 -10.74
C LYS A 35 -18.75 2.77 -11.32
N ASN A 36 -18.56 3.88 -10.61
CA ASN A 36 -19.06 5.18 -11.00
C ASN A 36 -18.09 6.29 -10.54
N VAL A 37 -18.36 7.51 -11.00
CA VAL A 37 -17.55 8.68 -10.68
C VAL A 37 -17.52 8.97 -9.18
N ALA A 38 -18.65 8.76 -8.46
CA ALA A 38 -18.72 8.98 -7.03
C ALA A 38 -17.78 8.03 -6.25
N GLU A 39 -17.65 6.78 -6.68
CA GLU A 39 -16.71 5.82 -6.09
C GLU A 39 -15.25 6.20 -6.38
N THR A 40 -14.94 6.67 -7.60
CA THR A 40 -13.61 7.25 -7.87
C THR A 40 -13.31 8.44 -6.98
N VAL A 41 -14.25 9.37 -6.83
CA VAL A 41 -14.08 10.55 -5.95
C VAL A 41 -13.88 10.09 -4.50
N ALA A 42 -14.71 9.17 -4.01
CA ALA A 42 -14.59 8.63 -2.67
C ALA A 42 -13.22 8.00 -2.43
N ASN A 43 -12.77 7.11 -3.33
CA ASN A 43 -11.47 6.47 -3.20
C ASN A 43 -10.32 7.47 -3.21
N VAL A 44 -10.33 8.47 -4.10
CA VAL A 44 -9.29 9.53 -4.14
C VAL A 44 -9.30 10.35 -2.86
N VAL A 45 -10.48 10.78 -2.39
CA VAL A 45 -10.61 11.56 -1.14
C VAL A 45 -10.09 10.77 0.05
N THR A 46 -10.41 9.48 0.13
CA THR A 46 -9.94 8.62 1.23
C THR A 46 -8.47 8.22 1.11
N SER A 47 -7.80 8.47 -0.02
CA SER A 47 -6.33 8.35 -0.16
C SER A 47 -5.56 9.58 0.33
N LEU A 48 -6.18 10.77 0.39
CA LEU A 48 -5.54 12.01 0.84
C LEU A 48 -4.99 11.96 2.28
N PRO A 49 -5.64 11.28 3.25
CA PRO A 49 -5.09 11.10 4.58
C PRO A 49 -3.65 10.57 4.59
N PHE A 50 -3.26 9.69 3.68
CA PHE A 50 -1.87 9.19 3.62
C PHE A 50 -0.87 10.31 3.27
N ILE A 51 -1.24 11.24 2.39
CA ILE A 51 -0.41 12.42 2.10
C ILE A 51 -0.25 13.28 3.35
N PHE A 52 -1.37 13.58 4.02
CA PHE A 52 -1.37 14.40 5.22
C PHE A 52 -0.55 13.76 6.35
N LEU A 53 -0.75 12.46 6.59
CA LEU A 53 0.01 11.70 7.58
C LEU A 53 1.50 11.72 7.27
N GLY A 54 1.90 11.51 6.01
CA GLY A 54 3.30 11.60 5.60
C GLY A 54 3.89 13.01 5.76
N LEU A 55 3.09 14.06 5.59
CA LEU A 55 3.51 15.43 5.89
C LEU A 55 3.75 15.65 7.40
N GLN A 56 2.91 15.06 8.25
CA GLN A 56 2.99 15.17 9.71
C GLN A 56 3.99 14.22 10.38
N THR A 57 4.41 13.15 9.72
CA THR A 57 5.36 12.18 10.28
C THR A 57 6.68 12.86 10.69
N PRO A 58 7.23 12.57 11.89
CA PRO A 58 8.51 13.11 12.33
C PRO A 58 9.65 12.78 11.35
N ARG A 59 10.51 13.77 11.03
CA ARG A 59 11.65 13.62 10.10
C ARG A 59 13.00 13.78 10.82
N LYS A 60 13.18 13.04 11.92
CA LYS A 60 14.38 13.14 12.78
C LYS A 60 15.62 12.47 12.16
N THR A 61 15.43 11.50 11.27
CA THR A 61 16.48 10.67 10.67
C THR A 61 16.23 10.40 9.19
N LEU A 62 17.22 9.88 8.47
CA LEU A 62 17.01 9.45 7.08
C LEU A 62 15.92 8.37 6.97
N ASN A 63 15.88 7.40 7.89
CA ASN A 63 14.89 6.32 7.82
C ASN A 63 13.46 6.83 8.06
N THR A 64 13.28 7.74 9.03
CA THR A 64 11.97 8.37 9.29
C THR A 64 11.55 9.29 8.15
N THR A 65 12.51 9.99 7.51
CA THR A 65 12.26 10.79 6.31
C THR A 65 11.84 9.93 5.11
N LEU A 66 12.51 8.78 4.89
CA LEU A 66 12.12 7.84 3.83
C LEU A 66 10.73 7.27 4.08
N TYR A 67 10.41 6.92 5.33
CA TYR A 67 9.05 6.50 5.70
C TYR A 67 8.02 7.60 5.42
N ALA A 68 8.23 8.82 5.90
CA ALA A 68 7.34 9.96 5.67
C ALA A 68 7.08 10.21 4.18
N ASN A 69 8.14 10.23 3.36
CA ASN A 69 8.02 10.43 1.92
C ASN A 69 7.34 9.25 1.22
N SER A 70 7.61 8.02 1.65
CA SER A 70 6.93 6.84 1.09
C SER A 70 5.42 6.89 1.35
N LEU A 71 5.00 7.38 2.52
CA LEU A 71 3.60 7.50 2.89
C LEU A 71 2.86 8.54 2.03
N ILE A 72 3.52 9.67 1.71
CA ILE A 72 3.03 10.60 0.68
C ILE A 72 2.89 9.88 -0.67
N GLY A 73 3.89 9.08 -1.03
CA GLY A 73 3.87 8.28 -2.25
C GLY A 73 2.71 7.28 -2.32
N VAL A 74 2.26 6.69 -1.20
CA VAL A 74 1.05 5.85 -1.14
C VAL A 74 -0.18 6.65 -1.55
N GLY A 75 -0.40 7.82 -0.94
CA GLY A 75 -1.55 8.66 -1.27
C GLY A 75 -1.55 9.11 -2.74
N VAL A 76 -0.38 9.45 -3.29
CA VAL A 76 -0.21 9.81 -4.70
C VAL A 76 -0.47 8.61 -5.62
N ALA A 77 0.15 7.45 -5.35
CA ALA A 77 0.01 6.26 -6.18
C ALA A 77 -1.43 5.72 -6.19
N SER A 78 -2.07 5.68 -5.03
CA SER A 78 -3.49 5.32 -4.88
C SER A 78 -4.40 6.29 -5.67
N SER A 79 -4.16 7.59 -5.57
CA SER A 79 -4.92 8.59 -6.34
C SER A 79 -4.76 8.40 -7.85
N LEU A 80 -3.53 8.14 -8.33
CA LEU A 80 -3.26 7.83 -9.74
C LEU A 80 -3.94 6.53 -10.18
N TYR A 81 -3.96 5.51 -9.32
CA TYR A 81 -4.67 4.26 -9.58
C TYR A 81 -6.17 4.50 -9.77
N HIS A 82 -6.84 5.18 -8.83
CA HIS A 82 -8.30 5.39 -8.93
C HIS A 82 -8.70 6.34 -10.05
N THR A 83 -7.87 7.33 -10.38
CA THR A 83 -8.13 8.23 -11.52
C THR A 83 -7.82 7.57 -12.88
N SER A 84 -6.96 6.55 -12.92
CA SER A 84 -6.61 5.87 -14.16
C SER A 84 -7.73 4.98 -14.73
N ARG A 85 -7.67 4.73 -16.05
CA ARG A 85 -8.63 3.93 -16.83
C ARG A 85 -7.91 3.06 -17.86
N GLY A 86 -8.53 1.99 -18.34
CA GLY A 86 -7.96 1.12 -19.37
C GLY A 86 -6.68 0.41 -18.93
N GLU A 87 -5.74 0.19 -19.86
CA GLU A 87 -4.55 -0.63 -19.61
C GLU A 87 -3.55 0.00 -18.62
N ILE A 88 -3.44 1.34 -18.57
CA ILE A 88 -2.52 2.02 -17.64
C ILE A 88 -2.90 1.77 -16.17
N ARG A 89 -4.18 1.51 -15.89
CA ARG A 89 -4.68 1.19 -14.53
C ARG A 89 -4.02 -0.04 -13.93
N LYS A 90 -3.63 -1.03 -14.74
CA LYS A 90 -2.90 -2.23 -14.26
C LYS A 90 -1.55 -1.87 -13.67
N TYR A 91 -0.86 -0.90 -14.27
CA TYR A 91 0.44 -0.42 -13.81
C TYR A 91 0.30 0.50 -12.61
N MET A 92 -0.69 1.40 -12.62
CA MET A 92 -0.94 2.26 -11.47
C MET A 92 -1.35 1.45 -10.25
N ARG A 93 -2.10 0.36 -10.43
CA ARG A 93 -2.40 -0.59 -9.35
C ARG A 93 -1.16 -1.29 -8.81
N TRP A 94 -0.29 -1.73 -9.70
CA TRP A 94 0.99 -2.31 -9.29
C TRP A 94 1.82 -1.29 -8.51
N ALA A 95 1.91 -0.05 -8.99
CA ALA A 95 2.62 1.03 -8.32
C ALA A 95 2.03 1.33 -6.94
N ASP A 96 0.70 1.35 -6.81
CA ASP A 96 0.00 1.55 -5.54
C ASP A 96 0.36 0.45 -4.52
N TYR A 97 0.20 -0.83 -4.88
CA TYR A 97 0.60 -1.93 -3.98
C TYR A 97 2.09 -1.94 -3.66
N THR A 98 2.96 -1.64 -4.63
CA THR A 98 4.39 -1.53 -4.40
C THR A 98 4.73 -0.36 -3.48
N MET A 99 4.01 0.76 -3.54
CA MET A 99 4.18 1.88 -2.61
C MET A 99 3.73 1.51 -1.20
N ILE A 100 2.60 0.82 -1.03
CA ILE A 100 2.16 0.30 0.28
C ILE A 100 3.24 -0.62 0.89
N ALA A 101 3.78 -1.53 0.08
CA ALA A 101 4.85 -2.43 0.49
C ALA A 101 6.16 -1.68 0.83
N THR A 102 6.48 -0.64 0.05
CA THR A 102 7.64 0.21 0.30
C THR A 102 7.48 0.96 1.62
N THR A 103 6.30 1.51 1.89
CA THR A 103 6.02 2.24 3.12
C THR A 103 6.08 1.36 4.35
N THR A 104 5.53 0.14 4.30
CA THR A 104 5.64 -0.81 5.42
C THR A 104 7.10 -1.21 5.67
N LEU A 105 7.87 -1.46 4.61
CA LEU A 105 9.32 -1.71 4.71
C LEU A 105 10.06 -0.52 5.33
N CYS A 106 9.79 0.72 4.87
CA CYS A 106 10.39 1.93 5.41
C CYS A 106 10.03 2.14 6.88
N LEU A 107 8.79 1.86 7.29
CA LEU A 107 8.36 1.93 8.68
C LEU A 107 9.13 0.93 9.54
N THR A 108 9.18 -0.34 9.13
CA THR A 108 9.99 -1.35 9.82
C THR A 108 11.45 -0.93 9.93
N ARG A 109 12.00 -0.24 8.91
CA ARG A 109 13.37 0.30 8.97
C ARG A 109 13.51 1.46 9.95
N ALA A 110 12.52 2.34 10.02
CA ALA A 110 12.52 3.52 10.88
C ALA A 110 12.40 3.15 12.37
N LEU A 111 11.71 2.04 12.67
CA LEU A 111 11.55 1.52 14.02
C LEU A 111 12.77 0.75 14.56
N ARG A 112 13.84 0.60 13.78
CA ARG A 112 14.91 -0.36 14.10
C ARG A 112 15.86 0.09 15.20
N ASP A 113 16.01 -0.84 16.15
CA ASP A 113 17.31 -1.38 16.61
C ASP A 113 17.54 -2.87 16.22
N GLU A 114 16.50 -3.72 15.99
CA GLU A 114 16.68 -5.19 16.09
C GLU A 114 16.66 -6.06 14.80
N HIS A 115 16.24 -5.57 13.64
CA HIS A 115 16.02 -6.49 12.50
C HIS A 115 17.31 -6.72 11.64
N PRO A 116 17.45 -7.84 10.89
CA PRO A 116 18.67 -8.13 10.11
C PRO A 116 18.74 -7.35 8.79
N ARG A 117 19.92 -6.84 8.40
CA ARG A 117 20.13 -6.07 7.14
C ARG A 117 19.76 -6.90 5.89
N LEU A 118 20.00 -8.21 5.94
CA LEU A 118 19.65 -9.16 4.89
C LEU A 118 18.16 -9.18 4.60
N LEU A 119 17.30 -9.15 5.63
CA LEU A 119 15.86 -9.13 5.44
C LEU A 119 15.40 -7.87 4.70
N MET A 120 15.96 -6.70 5.02
CA MET A 120 15.64 -5.47 4.29
C MET A 120 16.04 -5.55 2.83
N ALA A 121 17.25 -6.08 2.57
CA ALA A 121 17.74 -6.25 1.20
C ALA A 121 16.84 -7.22 0.42
N ALA A 122 16.52 -8.38 0.99
CA ALA A 122 15.64 -9.37 0.39
C ALA A 122 14.24 -8.80 0.12
N SER A 123 13.62 -8.13 1.10
CA SER A 123 12.31 -7.49 0.92
C SER A 123 12.34 -6.40 -0.15
N THR A 124 13.42 -5.59 -0.21
CA THR A 124 13.59 -4.56 -1.24
C THR A 124 13.66 -5.18 -2.64
N LEU A 125 14.38 -6.29 -2.80
CA LEU A 125 14.45 -7.03 -4.07
C LEU A 125 13.10 -7.67 -4.44
N LEU A 126 12.26 -8.01 -3.47
CA LEU A 126 10.95 -8.61 -3.66
C LEU A 126 9.83 -7.60 -3.92
N LEU A 127 9.99 -6.33 -3.57
CA LEU A 127 9.00 -5.26 -3.78
C LEU A 127 8.32 -5.26 -5.18
N PRO A 128 9.06 -5.34 -6.30
CA PRO A 128 8.42 -5.30 -7.62
C PRO A 128 7.69 -6.59 -7.99
N PHE A 129 7.93 -7.69 -7.26
CA PHE A 129 7.46 -9.04 -7.60
C PHE A 129 6.37 -9.58 -6.66
N GLN A 130 6.44 -9.25 -5.36
CA GLN A 130 5.55 -9.78 -4.33
C GLN A 130 5.22 -8.71 -3.27
N PRO A 131 4.65 -7.55 -3.66
CA PRO A 131 4.40 -6.45 -2.74
C PRO A 131 3.46 -6.83 -1.58
N LEU A 132 2.47 -7.71 -1.79
CA LEU A 132 1.58 -8.16 -0.71
C LEU A 132 2.30 -8.98 0.35
N MET A 133 3.20 -9.88 -0.06
CA MET A 133 3.98 -10.69 0.88
C MET A 133 4.91 -9.80 1.69
N VAL A 134 5.59 -8.85 1.04
CA VAL A 134 6.44 -7.86 1.71
C VAL A 134 5.62 -7.04 2.70
N THR A 135 4.45 -6.55 2.29
CA THR A 135 3.52 -5.81 3.16
C THR A 135 3.11 -6.65 4.38
N ALA A 136 2.65 -7.88 4.17
CA ALA A 136 2.20 -8.77 5.25
C ALA A 136 3.32 -9.04 6.26
N LEU A 137 4.53 -9.35 5.78
CA LEU A 137 5.70 -9.59 6.62
C LEU A 137 6.06 -8.36 7.45
N HIS A 138 6.21 -7.20 6.81
CA HIS A 138 6.65 -5.98 7.46
C HIS A 138 5.60 -5.38 8.40
N THR A 139 4.31 -5.51 8.06
CA THR A 139 3.21 -5.16 8.97
C THR A 139 3.19 -6.07 10.20
N GLY A 140 3.37 -7.38 10.03
CA GLY A 140 3.45 -8.30 11.17
C GLY A 140 4.63 -7.99 12.11
N MET A 141 5.79 -7.65 11.55
CA MET A 141 6.96 -7.24 12.33
C MET A 141 6.74 -5.92 13.07
N MET A 142 6.10 -4.96 12.42
CA MET A 142 5.73 -3.69 13.03
C MET A 142 4.74 -3.89 14.18
N GLU A 143 3.72 -4.75 14.00
CA GLU A 143 2.75 -5.08 15.04
C GLU A 143 3.41 -5.73 16.27
N VAL A 144 4.34 -6.67 16.06
CA VAL A 144 5.12 -7.26 17.17
C VAL A 144 5.90 -6.18 17.92
N SER A 145 6.50 -5.24 17.18
CA SER A 145 7.25 -4.13 17.77
C SER A 145 6.35 -3.17 18.54
N PHE A 146 5.16 -2.87 18.01
CA PHE A 146 4.15 -2.05 18.66
C PHE A 146 3.65 -2.72 19.94
N ALA A 147 3.27 -4.00 19.88
CA ALA A 147 2.80 -4.75 21.04
C ALA A 147 3.87 -4.85 22.14
N LYS A 148 5.14 -5.10 21.78
CA LYS A 148 6.27 -5.11 22.72
C LYS A 148 6.38 -3.76 23.42
N ARG A 149 6.41 -2.64 22.69
CA ARG A 149 6.50 -1.30 23.28
C ARG A 149 5.26 -0.91 24.10
N ALA A 150 4.06 -1.21 23.62
CA ALA A 150 2.82 -0.93 24.37
C ALA A 150 2.70 -1.72 25.68
N SER A 151 3.40 -2.87 25.80
CA SER A 151 3.50 -3.62 27.05
C SER A 151 4.37 -2.92 28.11
N THR A 152 5.37 -2.14 27.68
CA THR A 152 6.34 -1.47 28.56
C THR A 152 6.06 0.03 28.73
N GLU A 153 5.44 0.67 27.74
CA GLU A 153 5.16 2.11 27.65
C GLU A 153 3.63 2.33 27.73
N PRO A 154 3.07 2.71 28.90
CA PRO A 154 1.63 2.88 29.07
C PRO A 154 0.98 3.87 28.12
N GLU A 155 1.73 4.90 27.70
CA GLU A 155 1.28 5.93 26.75
C GLU A 155 0.94 5.38 25.35
N LEU A 156 1.54 4.25 24.98
CA LEU A 156 1.30 3.61 23.68
C LEU A 156 0.10 2.66 23.67
N LYS A 157 -0.47 2.30 24.83
CA LYS A 157 -1.58 1.32 24.91
C LYS A 157 -2.81 1.75 24.12
N THR A 158 -3.21 3.00 24.25
CA THR A 158 -4.38 3.53 23.52
C THR A 158 -4.12 3.55 22.01
N ALA A 159 -2.91 3.95 21.61
CA ALA A 159 -2.50 3.95 20.20
C ALA A 159 -2.47 2.52 19.64
N HIS A 160 -1.95 1.54 20.40
CA HIS A 160 -1.90 0.13 20.00
C HIS A 160 -3.29 -0.50 19.90
N ASN A 161 -4.19 -0.22 20.84
CA ASN A 161 -5.58 -0.68 20.77
C ASN A 161 -6.28 -0.14 19.52
N LEU A 162 -6.13 1.16 19.25
CA LEU A 162 -6.69 1.76 18.05
C LEU A 162 -6.07 1.17 16.77
N HIS A 163 -4.74 0.98 16.77
CA HIS A 163 -4.02 0.30 15.69
C HIS A 163 -4.63 -1.06 15.41
N ARG A 164 -4.73 -1.91 16.43
CA ARG A 164 -5.27 -3.28 16.31
C ARG A 164 -6.69 -3.29 15.76
N MET A 165 -7.58 -2.45 16.29
CA MET A 165 -8.97 -2.37 15.82
C MET A 165 -9.05 -1.91 14.37
N SER A 166 -8.27 -0.89 14.01
CA SER A 166 -8.23 -0.37 12.63
C SER A 166 -7.59 -1.37 11.65
N SER A 167 -6.57 -2.12 12.06
CA SER A 167 -5.93 -3.18 11.28
C SER A 167 -6.85 -4.38 11.07
N LEU A 168 -7.60 -4.79 12.10
CA LEU A 168 -8.62 -5.85 11.99
C LEU A 168 -9.75 -5.43 11.04
N LEU A 169 -10.28 -4.22 11.22
CA LEU A 169 -11.30 -3.66 10.34
C LEU A 169 -10.80 -3.52 8.90
N GLY A 170 -9.58 -3.01 8.72
CA GLY A 170 -8.92 -2.89 7.42
C GLY A 170 -8.73 -4.25 6.75
N GLY A 171 -8.25 -5.26 7.48
CA GLY A 171 -8.13 -6.62 6.96
C GLY A 171 -9.47 -7.21 6.54
N ALA A 172 -10.52 -7.02 7.34
CA ALA A 172 -11.87 -7.46 7.02
C ALA A 172 -12.42 -6.76 5.76
N LEU A 173 -12.24 -5.43 5.65
CA LEU A 173 -12.66 -4.65 4.49
C LEU A 173 -11.88 -5.02 3.23
N PHE A 174 -10.58 -5.29 3.34
CA PHE A 174 -9.75 -5.76 2.23
C PHE A 174 -10.25 -7.10 1.67
N ILE A 175 -10.60 -8.05 2.54
CA ILE A 175 -11.20 -9.32 2.13
C ILE A 175 -12.60 -9.10 1.55
N ALA A 176 -13.42 -8.25 2.19
CA ALA A 176 -14.77 -7.96 1.74
C ALA A 176 -14.81 -7.29 0.36
N ASP A 177 -13.81 -6.47 0.01
CA ASP A 177 -13.68 -5.84 -1.31
C ASP A 177 -13.50 -6.87 -2.43
N ASP A 178 -12.88 -8.02 -2.11
CA ASP A 178 -12.69 -9.12 -3.03
C ASP A 178 -13.90 -10.07 -3.07
N VAL A 179 -14.51 -10.35 -1.92
CA VAL A 179 -15.67 -11.26 -1.79
C VAL A 179 -16.96 -10.62 -2.28
N PHE A 180 -17.13 -9.30 -2.10
CA PHE A 180 -18.33 -8.55 -2.45
C PHE A 180 -18.04 -7.44 -3.47
N PRO A 181 -17.54 -7.77 -4.67
CA PRO A 181 -17.11 -6.78 -5.66
C PRO A 181 -18.23 -5.86 -6.13
N GLN A 182 -19.50 -6.22 -5.91
CA GLN A 182 -20.66 -5.43 -6.31
C GLN A 182 -21.07 -4.37 -5.27
N THR A 183 -20.60 -4.47 -4.04
CA THR A 183 -20.87 -3.47 -3.01
C THR A 183 -19.96 -2.25 -3.21
N PRO A 184 -20.48 -1.04 -3.43
CA PRO A 184 -19.65 0.15 -3.62
C PRO A 184 -19.00 0.61 -2.32
N TYR A 185 -17.92 1.37 -2.42
CA TYR A 185 -17.26 2.08 -1.30
C TYR A 185 -16.57 1.21 -0.24
N ILE A 186 -16.52 -0.12 -0.37
CA ILE A 186 -15.75 -0.97 0.55
C ILE A 186 -14.27 -0.59 0.51
N HIS A 187 -13.72 -0.40 -0.68
CA HIS A 187 -12.35 0.07 -0.87
C HIS A 187 -12.07 1.42 -0.20
N ALA A 188 -13.00 2.37 -0.32
CA ALA A 188 -12.87 3.68 0.33
C ALA A 188 -12.89 3.55 1.87
N ALA A 189 -13.72 2.66 2.41
CA ALA A 189 -13.73 2.36 3.84
C ALA A 189 -12.42 1.69 4.28
N TRP A 190 -11.85 0.80 3.45
CA TRP A 190 -10.55 0.19 3.69
C TRP A 190 -9.44 1.25 3.78
N HIS A 191 -9.42 2.24 2.88
CA HIS A 191 -8.48 3.38 2.96
C HIS A 191 -8.58 4.10 4.30
N LEU A 192 -9.79 4.41 4.78
CA LEU A 192 -9.98 5.11 6.04
C LEU A 192 -9.50 4.28 7.24
N ALA A 193 -9.84 2.99 7.29
CA ALA A 193 -9.37 2.10 8.35
C ALA A 193 -7.84 2.00 8.34
N ALA A 194 -7.23 1.84 7.16
CA ALA A 194 -5.79 1.79 7.01
C ALA A 194 -5.11 3.13 7.41
N ALA A 195 -5.68 4.27 7.04
CA ALA A 195 -5.16 5.59 7.42
C ALA A 195 -5.20 5.80 8.94
N LEU A 196 -6.27 5.38 9.62
CA LEU A 196 -6.34 5.39 11.08
C LEU A 196 -5.26 4.51 11.72
N GLY A 197 -5.06 3.30 11.19
CA GLY A 197 -3.99 2.41 11.63
C GLY A 197 -2.60 3.01 11.44
N VAL A 198 -2.32 3.60 10.28
CA VAL A 198 -1.03 4.25 10.02
C VAL A 198 -0.82 5.48 10.90
N CYS A 199 -1.86 6.26 11.20
CA CYS A 199 -1.79 7.40 12.11
C CYS A 199 -1.23 6.98 13.48
N THR A 200 -1.66 5.84 14.00
CA THR A 200 -1.13 5.32 15.28
C THR A 200 0.33 4.89 15.19
N CYS A 201 0.82 4.45 14.02
CA CYS A 201 2.23 4.08 13.83
C CYS A 201 3.17 5.28 13.94
N ASN A 202 2.73 6.50 13.62
CA ASN A 202 3.54 7.70 13.80
C ASN A 202 3.91 7.92 15.28
N LYS A 203 3.08 7.46 16.23
CA LYS A 203 3.40 7.48 17.67
C LYS A 203 4.60 6.63 18.04
N LEU A 204 4.92 5.60 17.25
CA LEU A 204 6.13 4.81 17.46
C LEU A 204 7.41 5.55 17.04
N LEU A 205 7.30 6.65 16.30
CA LEU A 205 8.42 7.45 15.80
C LEU A 205 8.65 8.75 16.60
N GLU A 206 7.76 9.04 17.55
CA GLU A 206 7.92 10.11 18.53
C GLU A 206 9.00 9.73 19.55
#